data_AF-A0A7Y0ZEP0-F1
#
_entry.id   AF-A0A7Y0ZEP0-F1
#
_cell.length_a   1.000
_cell.length_b   1.000
_cell.length_c   1.000
_cell.angle_alpha   90.00
_cell.angle_beta   90.00
_cell.angle_gamma   90.00
#
_symmetry.space_group_name_H-M   'P 1'
#
loop_
_entity.id
_entity.type
_entity.pdbx_description
1 polymer ?
#
loop_
_entity_poly.entity_id
_entity_poly.type
_entity_poly.pdbx_seq_one_letter_code
_entity_poly.pdbx_strand_id
1 'polypeptide(L)'
;MPEANSPQAIKFTSFSVAPCIRVNYDNDVVYRTIHPQQEPSALASVASLNCFDDHEMGLTLVSVEAEGVDGLVVAPEGSEIYDIAHGADRTEISLCSGEYGGLYWRILAFVNGSTNPEDAYQMMVGDCESTVRSACAGLQGLVSLPQAIRMHNDKLDADEKCPDGDDYNDLLKLAGV
;
A
#
# COMPACT_ATOMS: atom_id res chain seq x y z
N MET A 1 14.07 24.35 30.75
CA MET A 1 12.98 23.42 30.45
C MET A 1 13.27 22.81 29.09
N PRO A 2 13.27 21.48 28.92
CA PRO A 2 13.43 20.89 27.60
C PRO A 2 12.18 21.20 26.79
N GLU A 3 12.34 21.78 25.61
CA GLU A 3 11.26 21.92 24.64
C GLU A 3 10.80 20.51 24.25
N ALA A 4 9.56 20.17 24.56
CA ALA A 4 8.94 18.97 24.03
C ALA A 4 8.84 19.17 22.50
N ASN A 5 9.60 18.39 21.74
CA ASN A 5 9.43 18.30 20.29
C ASN A 5 7.96 17.94 20.03
N SER A 6 7.17 18.90 19.55
CA SER A 6 5.82 18.66 19.06
C SER A 6 5.87 17.50 18.06
N PRO A 7 4.99 16.49 18.16
CA PRO A 7 4.99 15.39 17.22
C PRO A 7 4.80 15.95 15.81
N GLN A 8 5.81 15.79 14.96
CA GLN A 8 5.71 16.15 13.55
C GLN A 8 4.56 15.34 12.95
N ALA A 9 3.57 16.04 12.38
CA ALA A 9 2.47 15.40 11.69
C ALA A 9 3.02 14.58 10.50
N ILE A 10 2.61 13.32 10.41
CA ILE A 10 2.97 12.44 9.30
C ILE A 10 2.41 13.05 8.01
N LYS A 11 3.29 13.27 7.03
CA LYS A 11 2.91 13.80 5.73
C LYS A 11 2.96 12.70 4.68
N PHE A 12 1.78 12.20 4.30
CA PHE A 12 1.64 11.25 3.20
C PHE A 12 1.89 11.95 1.86
N THR A 13 2.63 11.27 0.99
CA THR A 13 3.01 11.78 -0.34
C THR A 13 2.30 11.06 -1.47
N SER A 14 1.89 9.81 -1.27
CA SER A 14 1.16 9.01 -2.24
C SER A 14 0.47 7.83 -1.57
N PHE A 15 -0.47 7.22 -2.29
CA PHE A 15 -1.14 6.00 -1.89
C PHE A 15 -1.12 4.98 -3.03
N SER A 16 -1.09 3.70 -2.71
CA SER A 16 -1.29 2.62 -3.67
C SER A 16 -2.22 1.55 -3.11
N VAL A 17 -2.79 0.76 -4.01
CA VAL A 17 -3.60 -0.41 -3.66
C VAL A 17 -2.81 -1.66 -4.02
N ALA A 18 -2.71 -2.59 -3.06
CA ALA A 18 -2.04 -3.86 -3.25
C ALA A 18 -2.93 -5.01 -2.74
N PRO A 19 -2.92 -6.18 -3.41
CA PRO A 19 -3.49 -7.39 -2.85
C PRO A 19 -2.62 -7.86 -1.68
N CYS A 20 -3.23 -8.57 -0.74
CA CYS A 20 -2.59 -9.08 0.47
C CYS A 20 -3.29 -10.36 0.94
N ILE A 21 -2.55 -11.16 1.71
CA ILE A 21 -3.11 -12.33 2.39
C ILE A 21 -3.42 -11.92 3.82
N ARG A 22 -4.67 -12.12 4.24
CA ARG A 22 -5.02 -12.05 5.66
C ARG A 22 -4.47 -13.27 6.36
N VAL A 23 -3.81 -13.06 7.49
CA VAL A 23 -3.32 -14.14 8.36
C VAL A 23 -3.90 -13.96 9.74
N ASN A 24 -4.50 -15.02 10.26
CA ASN A 24 -5.01 -15.06 11.62
C ASN A 24 -3.95 -15.75 12.49
N TYR A 25 -3.37 -14.99 13.43
CA TYR A 25 -2.62 -15.54 14.54
C TYR A 25 -3.52 -15.63 15.78
N ASP A 26 -3.08 -16.36 16.80
CA ASP A 26 -3.86 -16.61 18.03
C ASP A 26 -4.51 -15.36 18.65
N ASN A 27 -3.82 -14.21 18.59
CA ASN A 27 -4.26 -12.97 19.24
C ASN A 27 -4.33 -11.77 18.29
N ASP A 28 -4.05 -11.95 17.00
CA ASP A 28 -3.94 -10.83 16.06
C ASP A 28 -4.31 -11.24 14.63
N VAL A 29 -4.74 -10.26 13.85
CA VAL A 29 -5.00 -10.41 12.42
C VAL A 29 -4.13 -9.43 11.67
N VAL A 30 -3.24 -9.98 10.85
CA VAL A 30 -2.34 -9.18 10.00
C VAL A 30 -2.69 -9.37 8.54
N TYR A 31 -2.31 -8.40 7.72
CA TYR A 31 -2.45 -8.46 6.27
C TYR A 31 -1.06 -8.36 5.67
N ARG A 32 -0.56 -9.46 5.13
CA ARG A 32 0.82 -9.60 4.67
C ARG A 32 0.92 -9.47 3.16
N THR A 33 2.07 -9.01 2.70
CA THR A 33 2.41 -8.90 1.29
C THR A 33 2.36 -10.28 0.64
N ILE A 34 1.80 -10.37 -0.57
CA ILE A 34 1.94 -11.58 -1.40
C ILE A 34 3.34 -11.53 -2.02
N HIS A 35 4.17 -12.51 -1.68
CA HIS A 35 5.56 -12.52 -2.12
C HIS A 35 5.64 -12.74 -3.66
N PRO A 36 6.58 -12.11 -4.39
CA PRO A 36 6.71 -12.25 -5.85
C PRO A 36 6.88 -13.68 -6.36
N GLN A 37 7.36 -14.60 -5.51
CA GLN A 37 7.49 -16.02 -5.84
C GLN A 37 6.16 -16.79 -5.81
N GLN A 38 5.05 -16.15 -5.47
CA GLN A 38 3.73 -16.77 -5.47
C GLN A 38 3.39 -17.39 -6.82
N GLU A 39 3.07 -18.68 -6.83
CA GLU A 39 2.52 -19.34 -8.01
C GLU A 39 1.07 -18.87 -8.24
N PRO A 40 0.72 -18.33 -9.43
CA PRO A 40 -0.63 -17.78 -9.66
C PRO A 40 -1.76 -18.81 -9.54
N SER A 41 -1.52 -20.07 -9.93
CA SER A 41 -2.50 -21.17 -9.85
C SER A 41 -2.83 -21.52 -8.40
N ALA A 42 -1.83 -21.61 -7.52
CA ALA A 42 -1.99 -21.89 -6.09
C ALA A 42 -2.70 -20.73 -5.36
N LEU A 43 -2.42 -19.49 -5.74
CA LEU A 43 -3.17 -18.36 -5.19
C LEU A 43 -4.63 -18.36 -5.67
N ALA A 44 -4.87 -18.71 -6.94
CA ALA A 44 -6.20 -18.76 -7.52
C ALA A 44 -7.09 -19.85 -6.90
N SER A 45 -6.52 -20.98 -6.47
CA SER A 45 -7.28 -22.07 -5.84
C SER A 45 -7.88 -21.69 -4.47
N VAL A 46 -7.29 -20.70 -3.79
CA VAL A 46 -7.75 -20.22 -2.48
C VAL A 46 -8.43 -18.85 -2.55
N ALA A 47 -8.54 -18.25 -3.73
CA ALA A 47 -8.99 -16.86 -3.88
C ALA A 47 -10.41 -16.58 -3.36
N SER A 48 -11.30 -17.58 -3.38
CA SER A 48 -12.66 -17.50 -2.85
C SER A 48 -12.82 -18.05 -1.42
N LEU A 49 -11.73 -18.51 -0.82
CA LEU A 49 -11.73 -19.12 0.50
C LEU A 49 -11.36 -18.10 1.59
N ASN A 50 -11.93 -18.29 2.78
CA ASN A 50 -11.55 -17.51 3.97
C ASN A 50 -10.66 -18.30 4.93
N CYS A 51 -10.50 -19.60 4.70
CA CYS A 51 -9.59 -20.52 5.35
C CYS A 51 -9.43 -21.73 4.44
N PHE A 52 -8.34 -22.48 4.63
CA PHE A 52 -8.20 -23.83 4.09
C PHE A 52 -7.54 -24.72 5.14
N ASP A 53 -7.79 -26.03 5.05
CA ASP A 53 -7.03 -27.03 5.79
C ASP A 53 -5.87 -27.49 4.92
N ASP A 54 -4.65 -27.37 5.44
CA ASP A 54 -3.44 -27.64 4.70
C ASP A 54 -3.36 -29.08 4.18
N HIS A 55 -3.81 -30.04 5.01
CA HIS A 55 -3.73 -31.46 4.70
C HIS A 55 -4.82 -31.90 3.70
N GLU A 56 -6.02 -31.32 3.79
CA GLU A 56 -7.09 -31.66 2.84
C GLU A 56 -6.86 -31.05 1.45
N MET A 57 -6.31 -29.84 1.40
CA MET A 57 -6.12 -29.12 0.14
C MET A 57 -4.73 -29.31 -0.47
N GLY A 58 -3.77 -29.87 0.28
CA GLY A 58 -2.38 -29.99 -0.16
C GLY A 58 -1.77 -28.62 -0.44
N LEU A 59 -2.08 -27.62 0.40
CA LEU A 59 -1.61 -26.24 0.28
C LEU A 59 -1.14 -25.78 1.65
N THR A 60 -0.08 -24.98 1.72
CA THR A 60 0.41 -24.43 2.98
C THR A 60 0.79 -22.97 2.81
N LEU A 61 0.63 -22.20 3.88
CA LEU A 61 1.10 -20.83 3.95
C LEU A 61 2.58 -20.81 4.35
N VAL A 62 3.43 -20.26 3.49
CA VAL A 62 4.89 -20.18 3.69
C VAL A 62 5.31 -18.71 3.79
N SER A 63 6.12 -18.41 4.80
CA SER A 63 6.77 -17.10 4.98
C SER A 63 8.07 -17.07 4.19
N VAL A 64 8.30 -15.98 3.45
CA VAL A 64 9.43 -15.81 2.55
C VAL A 64 10.04 -14.44 2.79
N GLU A 65 11.29 -14.43 3.25
CA GLU A 65 12.14 -13.26 3.42
C GLU A 65 13.32 -13.37 2.45
N ALA A 66 13.06 -13.20 1.15
CA ALA A 66 14.06 -13.37 0.10
C ALA A 66 14.20 -12.10 -0.74
N GLU A 67 15.42 -11.81 -1.19
CA GLU A 67 15.72 -10.69 -2.11
C GLU A 67 15.24 -9.30 -1.59
N GLY A 68 15.18 -9.13 -0.27
CA GLY A 68 14.76 -7.89 0.37
C GLY A 68 13.24 -7.67 0.39
N VAL A 69 12.45 -8.70 0.11
CA VAL A 69 10.98 -8.69 0.23
C VAL A 69 10.57 -9.67 1.33
N ASP A 70 9.75 -9.19 2.27
CA ASP A 70 9.06 -10.04 3.24
C ASP A 70 7.61 -10.23 2.79
N GLY A 71 7.18 -11.48 2.67
CA GLY A 71 5.82 -11.79 2.31
C GLY A 71 5.45 -13.24 2.52
N LEU A 72 4.28 -13.58 2.01
CA LEU A 72 3.74 -14.92 2.09
C LEU A 72 3.50 -15.48 0.70
N VAL A 73 3.61 -16.80 0.61
CA VAL A 73 3.08 -17.57 -0.52
C VAL A 73 2.13 -18.65 -0.02
N VAL A 74 1.11 -18.94 -0.81
CA VAL A 74 0.33 -20.17 -0.76
C VAL A 74 1.04 -21.17 -1.66
N ALA A 75 1.61 -22.21 -1.06
CA ALA A 75 2.45 -23.19 -1.72
C ALA A 75 1.75 -24.55 -1.79
N PRO A 76 1.63 -25.18 -2.97
CA PRO A 76 1.13 -26.54 -3.08
C PRO A 76 2.17 -27.55 -2.57
N GLU A 77 1.67 -28.65 -2.02
CA GLU A 77 2.50 -29.78 -1.60
C GLU A 77 3.34 -30.30 -2.79
N GLY A 78 4.64 -30.52 -2.54
CA GLY A 78 5.60 -30.95 -3.56
C GLY A 78 6.09 -29.83 -4.48
N SER A 79 5.74 -28.58 -4.23
CA SER A 79 6.45 -27.43 -4.81
C SER A 79 7.81 -27.22 -4.15
N GLU A 80 8.76 -26.64 -4.89
CA GLU A 80 10.12 -26.38 -4.37
C GLU A 80 10.09 -25.54 -3.07
N ILE A 81 9.22 -24.54 -3.00
CA ILE A 81 9.12 -23.65 -1.83
C ILE A 81 8.49 -24.36 -0.62
N TYR A 82 7.55 -25.28 -0.86
CA TYR A 82 6.99 -26.14 0.16
C TYR A 82 8.06 -27.07 0.74
N ASP A 83 8.86 -27.70 -0.13
CA ASP A 83 9.92 -28.62 0.28
C ASP A 83 11.00 -27.91 1.09
N ILE A 84 11.42 -26.71 0.68
CA ILE A 84 12.41 -25.90 1.43
C ILE A 84 11.87 -25.54 2.82
N ALA A 85 10.62 -25.10 2.91
CA ALA A 85 10.02 -24.68 4.18
C ALA A 85 9.89 -25.85 5.17
N HIS A 86 9.54 -27.04 4.68
CA HIS A 86 9.39 -28.26 5.50
C HIS A 86 10.72 -28.94 5.84
N GLY A 87 11.72 -28.84 4.95
CA GLY A 87 13.07 -29.31 5.20
C GLY A 87 13.82 -28.50 6.27
N ALA A 88 13.33 -27.29 6.57
CA ALA A 88 14.03 -26.28 7.37
C ALA A 88 15.45 -25.98 6.84
N ASP A 89 15.60 -26.09 5.51
CA ASP A 89 16.90 -25.99 4.82
C ASP A 89 17.40 -24.53 4.72
N ARG A 90 16.50 -23.55 4.90
CA ARG A 90 16.83 -22.11 4.87
C ARG A 90 16.04 -21.37 5.94
N THR A 91 16.68 -20.44 6.63
CA THR A 91 16.00 -19.59 7.63
C THR A 91 15.08 -18.54 7.01
N GLU A 92 15.34 -18.19 5.74
CA GLU A 92 14.62 -17.18 4.97
C GLU A 92 13.25 -17.67 4.45
N ILE A 93 13.05 -18.99 4.41
CA ILE A 93 11.82 -19.63 3.91
C ILE A 93 11.35 -20.61 4.96
N SER A 94 10.20 -20.34 5.57
CA SER A 94 9.70 -21.13 6.70
C SER A 94 8.18 -21.23 6.70
N LEU A 95 7.65 -22.24 7.38
CA LEU A 95 6.21 -22.38 7.56
C LEU A 95 5.65 -21.17 8.30
N CYS A 96 4.55 -20.61 7.80
CA CYS A 96 3.86 -19.55 8.51
C CYS A 96 3.22 -20.13 9.77
N SER A 97 3.41 -19.46 10.92
CA SER A 97 2.80 -19.87 12.18
C SER A 97 1.33 -19.46 12.31
N GLY A 98 0.79 -18.71 11.34
CA GLY A 98 -0.59 -18.25 11.33
C GLY A 98 -1.40 -18.93 10.25
N GLU A 99 -2.71 -18.86 10.40
CA GLU A 99 -3.65 -19.49 9.48
C GLU A 99 -4.05 -18.55 8.35
N TYR A 100 -4.24 -19.12 7.17
CA TYR A 100 -4.78 -18.38 6.04
C TYR A 100 -6.19 -17.85 6.35
N GLY A 101 -6.39 -16.55 6.14
CA GLY A 101 -7.63 -15.82 6.44
C GLY A 101 -8.34 -15.24 5.22
N GLY A 102 -7.90 -15.56 4.00
CA GLY A 102 -8.46 -15.05 2.74
C GLY A 102 -7.60 -14.02 2.02
N LEU A 103 -7.94 -13.74 0.75
CA LEU A 103 -7.35 -12.65 -0.04
C LEU A 103 -8.10 -11.35 0.17
N TYR A 104 -7.34 -10.27 0.38
CA TYR A 104 -7.85 -8.94 0.64
C TYR A 104 -7.07 -7.90 -0.17
N TRP A 105 -7.59 -6.68 -0.18
CA TRP A 105 -6.98 -5.50 -0.77
C TRP A 105 -6.71 -4.47 0.30
N ARG A 106 -5.51 -3.90 0.31
CA ARG A 106 -5.10 -2.87 1.28
C ARG A 106 -4.64 -1.60 0.58
N ILE A 107 -4.82 -0.47 1.28
CA ILE A 107 -4.25 0.82 0.91
C ILE A 107 -2.94 1.00 1.65
N LEU A 108 -1.86 1.15 0.88
CA LEU A 108 -0.53 1.49 1.36
C LEU A 108 -0.32 2.99 1.21
N ALA A 109 0.06 3.66 2.30
CA ALA A 109 0.34 5.09 2.34
C ALA A 109 1.83 5.34 2.51
N PHE A 110 2.39 6.09 1.58
CA PHE A 110 3.83 6.36 1.57
C PHE A 110 4.12 7.75 2.10
N VAL A 111 5.29 7.90 2.72
CA VAL A 111 5.79 9.15 3.29
C VAL A 111 7.13 9.50 2.68
N ASN A 112 7.47 10.80 2.73
CA ASN A 112 8.78 11.31 2.31
C ASN A 112 9.20 10.93 0.87
N GLY A 113 8.24 10.67 -0.02
CA GLY A 113 8.51 10.29 -1.41
C GLY A 113 9.03 8.85 -1.58
N SER A 114 9.02 8.03 -0.53
CA SER A 114 9.23 6.59 -0.67
C SER A 114 8.10 5.98 -1.51
N THR A 115 8.41 4.91 -2.23
CA THR A 115 7.43 4.04 -2.88
C THR A 115 7.66 2.58 -2.50
N ASN A 116 8.52 2.33 -1.51
CA ASN A 116 8.81 0.99 -1.04
C ASN A 116 7.63 0.47 -0.21
N PRO A 117 6.96 -0.63 -0.62
CA PRO A 117 5.82 -1.18 0.11
C PRO A 117 6.11 -1.53 1.56
N GLU A 118 7.35 -1.94 1.88
CA GLU A 118 7.76 -2.32 3.24
C GLU A 118 7.85 -1.13 4.20
N ASP A 119 8.05 0.09 3.66
CA ASP A 119 8.09 1.33 4.44
C ASP A 119 6.72 2.01 4.51
N ALA A 120 5.69 1.42 3.91
CA ALA A 120 4.38 2.03 3.77
C ALA A 120 3.48 1.75 4.99
N TYR A 121 2.64 2.74 5.34
CA TYR A 121 1.62 2.59 6.36
C TYR A 121 0.38 1.92 5.77
N GLN A 122 -0.10 0.87 6.41
CA GLN A 122 -1.41 0.31 6.07
C GLN A 122 -2.53 1.20 6.63
N MET A 123 -3.35 1.77 5.75
CA MET A 123 -4.42 2.71 6.15
C MET A 123 -5.80 2.08 6.21
N MET A 124 -6.10 1.19 5.27
CA MET A 124 -7.41 0.56 5.11
C MET A 124 -7.24 -0.80 4.46
N VAL A 125 -8.14 -1.73 4.79
CA VAL A 125 -8.25 -3.04 4.15
C VAL A 125 -9.71 -3.31 3.80
N GLY A 126 -9.95 -4.05 2.71
CA GLY A 126 -11.27 -4.51 2.30
C GLY A 126 -11.19 -5.75 1.41
N ASP A 127 -12.28 -6.49 1.34
CA ASP A 127 -12.45 -7.67 0.46
C ASP A 127 -12.83 -7.29 -0.98
N CYS A 128 -13.34 -6.07 -1.19
CA CYS A 128 -13.79 -5.57 -2.48
C CYS A 128 -12.76 -4.62 -3.11
N GLU A 129 -12.06 -5.08 -4.17
CA GLU A 129 -11.03 -4.29 -4.88
C GLU A 129 -11.54 -2.91 -5.33
N SER A 130 -12.71 -2.86 -5.96
CA SER A 130 -13.26 -1.62 -6.51
C SER A 130 -13.50 -0.57 -5.43
N THR A 131 -14.03 -0.99 -4.27
CA THR A 131 -14.26 -0.12 -3.13
C THR A 131 -12.95 0.42 -2.56
N VAL A 132 -11.95 -0.45 -2.39
CA VAL A 132 -10.62 -0.06 -1.90
C VAL A 132 -9.93 0.89 -2.87
N ARG A 133 -10.02 0.66 -4.19
CA ARG A 133 -9.50 1.58 -5.21
C ARG A 133 -10.22 2.93 -5.21
N SER A 134 -11.54 2.96 -5.06
CA SER A 134 -12.28 4.22 -4.93
C SER A 134 -11.86 5.01 -3.69
N ALA A 135 -11.68 4.35 -2.55
CA ALA A 135 -11.17 4.98 -1.34
C ALA A 135 -9.74 5.53 -1.52
N CYS A 136 -8.86 4.75 -2.15
CA CYS A 136 -7.49 5.17 -2.48
C CYS A 136 -7.46 6.39 -3.40
N ALA A 137 -8.34 6.45 -4.41
CA ALA A 137 -8.46 7.61 -5.29
C ALA A 137 -8.89 8.87 -4.52
N GLY A 138 -9.82 8.74 -3.56
CA GLY A 138 -10.20 9.84 -2.66
C GLY A 138 -9.03 10.34 -1.82
N LEU A 139 -8.28 9.44 -1.19
CA LEU A 139 -7.08 9.78 -0.42
C LEU A 139 -6.00 10.46 -1.29
N GLN A 140 -5.77 9.94 -2.50
CA GLN A 140 -4.84 10.53 -3.45
C GLN A 140 -5.26 11.94 -3.87
N GLY A 141 -6.57 12.19 -4.02
CA GLY A 141 -7.13 13.51 -4.26
C GLY A 141 -6.84 14.51 -3.14
N LEU A 142 -6.89 14.08 -1.88
CA LEU A 142 -6.56 14.95 -0.73
C LEU A 142 -5.08 15.36 -0.72
N VAL A 143 -4.17 14.48 -1.15
CA VAL A 143 -2.73 14.78 -1.24
C VAL A 143 -2.41 15.71 -2.41
N SER A 144 -3.09 15.58 -3.54
CA SER A 144 -2.85 16.44 -4.71
C SER A 144 -3.56 17.79 -4.64
N LEU A 145 -4.59 17.93 -3.80
CA LEU A 145 -5.42 19.13 -3.68
C LEU A 145 -4.62 20.42 -3.46
N PRO A 146 -3.63 20.50 -2.53
CA PRO A 146 -2.90 21.75 -2.31
C PRO A 146 -2.10 22.19 -3.54
N GLN A 147 -1.54 21.24 -4.30
CA GLN A 147 -0.81 21.54 -5.52
C GLN A 147 -1.76 21.96 -6.65
N ALA A 148 -2.91 21.29 -6.77
CA ALA A 148 -3.95 21.65 -7.74
C ALA A 148 -4.50 23.07 -7.50
N ILE A 149 -4.73 23.45 -6.24
CA ILE A 149 -5.18 24.81 -5.88
C ILE A 149 -4.12 25.85 -6.27
N ARG A 150 -2.83 25.59 -5.98
CA ARG A 150 -1.75 26.50 -6.40
C ARG A 150 -1.69 26.68 -7.91
N MET A 151 -1.68 25.58 -8.66
CA MET A 151 -1.67 25.64 -10.13
C MET A 151 -2.89 26.35 -10.71
N HIS A 152 -4.05 26.20 -10.08
CA HIS A 152 -5.26 26.91 -10.49
C HIS A 152 -5.16 28.41 -10.25
N ASN A 153 -4.65 28.83 -9.09
CA ASN A 153 -4.41 30.23 -8.78
C ASN A 153 -3.36 30.84 -9.72
N ASP A 154 -2.23 30.16 -9.94
CA ASP A 154 -1.18 30.63 -10.88
C ASP A 154 -1.75 30.83 -12.30
N LYS A 155 -2.72 29.99 -12.70
CA LYS A 155 -3.41 30.13 -13.98
C LYS A 155 -4.36 31.32 -13.99
N LEU A 156 -5.15 31.52 -12.93
CA LEU A 156 -6.03 32.70 -12.82
C LEU A 156 -5.22 33.99 -12.89
N ASP A 157 -4.08 34.05 -12.18
CA ASP A 157 -3.17 35.20 -12.19
C ASP A 157 -2.57 35.43 -13.61
N ALA A 158 -2.25 34.35 -14.34
CA ALA A 158 -1.72 34.46 -15.70
C ALA A 158 -2.79 34.87 -16.73
N ASP A 159 -4.04 34.44 -16.53
CA ASP A 159 -5.19 34.77 -17.37
C ASP A 159 -5.72 36.20 -17.07
N GLU A 160 -5.39 36.79 -15.92
CA GLU A 160 -5.68 38.18 -15.54
C GLU A 160 -4.79 39.24 -16.24
N LYS A 161 -4.03 38.86 -17.26
CA LYS A 161 -3.35 39.83 -18.14
C LYS A 161 -4.37 40.65 -18.94
N CYS A 162 -4.23 41.98 -18.95
CA CYS A 162 -5.12 42.85 -19.70
C CYS A 162 -5.13 42.50 -21.21
N PRO A 163 -6.23 42.74 -21.95
CA PRO A 163 -6.28 42.58 -23.42
C PRO A 163 -5.18 43.32 -24.19
N ASP A 164 -4.59 44.32 -23.55
CA ASP A 164 -3.56 45.27 -23.98
C ASP A 164 -2.14 44.84 -23.57
N GLY A 165 -2.00 43.73 -22.83
CA GLY A 165 -0.70 43.13 -22.46
C GLY A 165 -0.11 43.63 -21.14
N ASP A 166 -0.76 44.57 -20.46
CA ASP A 166 -0.36 45.06 -19.15
C ASP A 166 -0.91 44.17 -18.01
N ASP A 167 -0.19 44.12 -16.90
CA ASP A 167 -0.59 43.38 -15.69
C ASP A 167 -1.43 44.30 -14.80
N TYR A 168 -2.69 43.96 -14.51
CA TYR A 168 -3.54 44.77 -13.63
C TYR A 168 -2.95 44.92 -12.21
N ASN A 169 -2.08 44.00 -11.78
CA ASN A 169 -1.33 44.14 -10.52
C ASN A 169 -0.29 45.27 -10.56
N ASP A 170 0.22 45.63 -11.74
CA ASP A 170 1.13 46.76 -11.88
C ASP A 170 0.37 48.10 -11.88
N LEU A 171 -0.90 48.11 -12.33
CA LEU A 171 -1.79 49.26 -12.17
C LEU A 171 -2.16 49.51 -10.70
N LEU A 172 -2.33 48.46 -9.89
CA LEU A 172 -2.56 48.57 -8.45
C LEU A 172 -1.32 49.09 -7.70
N LYS A 173 -0.12 48.60 -8.06
CA LYS A 173 1.15 49.16 -7.54
C LYS A 173 1.36 50.63 -7.93
N LEU A 174 0.93 51.04 -9.13
CA LEU A 174 0.97 52.44 -9.55
C LEU A 174 -0.04 53.32 -8.79
N ALA A 175 -1.16 52.73 -8.37
CA ALA A 175 -2.17 53.38 -7.54
C ALA A 175 -1.80 53.44 -6.04
N GLY A 176 -0.69 52.81 -5.64
CA GLY A 176 -0.16 52.87 -4.28
C GLY A 176 -0.91 52.02 -3.25
N VAL A 177 -1.57 50.95 -3.69
CA VAL A 177 -2.13 49.89 -2.81
C VAL A 177 -1.24 48.66 -2.86
#